data_AF-A0A2D4NC05-F1
#
_entry.id   AF-A0A2D4NC05-F1
#
_cell.length_a   1.000
_cell.length_b   1.000
_cell.length_c   1.000
_cell.angle_alpha   90.00
_cell.angle_beta   90.00
_cell.angle_gamma   90.00
#
_symmetry.space_group_name_H-M   'P 1'
#
loop_
_entity.id
_entity.type
_entity.pdbx_description
1 polymer ?
#
loop_
_entity_poly.entity_id
_entity_poly.type
_entity_poly.pdbx_seq_one_letter_code
_entity_poly.pdbx_strand_id
1 'polypeptide(L)'
;SLNHVATIVEKLGLAHFMDVMNLYTIAEYKAPTSDEKVIVTDTDFSHVPVRLYIPIKKSDVLKRAVIFIHGGGWCMGSATMKSYDLLSRWTSERLSAVVVSVDYRLAPKY
;
A
#
# COMPACT_ATOMS: atom_id res chain seq x y z
N SER A 1 -15.18 -3.53 15.73
CA SER A 1 -13.87 -3.37 15.07
C SER A 1 -13.62 -4.59 14.19
N LEU A 2 -12.74 -4.48 13.19
CA LEU A 2 -12.41 -5.60 12.28
C LEU A 2 -11.95 -6.86 13.04
N ASN A 3 -11.12 -6.70 14.08
CA ASN A 3 -10.71 -7.80 14.95
C ASN A 3 -11.90 -8.56 15.57
N HIS A 4 -12.92 -7.87 16.09
CA HIS A 4 -14.08 -8.55 16.67
C HIS A 4 -14.85 -9.36 15.62
N VAL A 5 -14.97 -8.83 14.40
CA VAL A 5 -15.62 -9.56 13.30
C VAL A 5 -14.82 -10.81 12.96
N ALA A 6 -13.51 -10.69 12.78
CA ALA A 6 -12.63 -11.82 12.50
C ALA A 6 -12.66 -12.88 13.61
N THR A 7 -12.62 -12.48 14.88
CA THR A 7 -12.75 -13.41 16.02
C THR A 7 -14.11 -14.13 16.04
N ILE A 8 -15.21 -13.44 15.76
CA ILE A 8 -16.55 -14.06 15.74
C ILE A 8 -16.65 -15.07 14.60
N VAL A 9 -16.22 -14.69 13.39
CA VAL A 9 -16.24 -15.57 12.21
C VAL A 9 -15.42 -16.84 12.45
N GLU A 10 -14.26 -16.71 13.07
CA GLU A 10 -13.42 -17.86 13.44
C GLU A 10 -14.08 -18.73 14.51
N LYS A 11 -14.65 -18.14 15.57
CA LYS A 11 -15.35 -18.89 16.63
C LYS A 11 -16.60 -19.63 16.14
N LEU A 12 -17.26 -19.10 15.11
CA LEU A 12 -18.39 -19.76 14.44
C LEU A 12 -17.93 -20.84 13.44
N GLY A 13 -16.63 -20.99 13.19
CA GLY A 13 -16.07 -21.97 12.25
C GLY A 13 -16.30 -21.63 10.78
N LEU A 14 -16.58 -20.36 10.46
CA LEU A 14 -16.95 -19.95 9.10
C LEU A 14 -15.73 -19.62 8.21
N ALA A 15 -14.64 -19.11 8.78
CA ALA A 15 -13.37 -18.85 8.11
C ALA A 15 -12.25 -18.66 9.14
N HIS A 16 -10.97 -18.75 8.73
CA HIS A 16 -9.87 -18.44 9.63
C HIS A 16 -9.76 -16.92 9.86
N PHE A 17 -9.26 -16.51 11.03
CA PHE A 17 -9.07 -15.10 11.35
C PHE A 17 -8.31 -14.32 10.26
N MET A 18 -7.23 -14.92 9.75
CA MET A 18 -6.38 -14.28 8.74
C MET A 18 -7.07 -14.13 7.38
N ASP A 19 -8.06 -14.97 7.05
CA ASP A 19 -8.84 -14.82 5.81
C ASP A 19 -9.67 -13.54 5.86
N VAL A 20 -10.30 -13.26 7.01
CA VAL A 20 -11.08 -12.03 7.22
C VAL A 20 -10.17 -10.79 7.20
N MET A 21 -8.98 -10.89 7.79
CA MET A 21 -8.00 -9.79 7.75
C MET A 21 -7.46 -9.53 6.34
N ASN A 22 -7.25 -10.58 5.54
CA ASN A 22 -6.84 -10.44 4.14
C ASN A 22 -7.96 -9.88 3.25
N LEU A 23 -9.22 -10.23 3.53
CA LEU A 23 -10.36 -9.61 2.85
C LEU A 23 -10.39 -8.09 3.06
N TYR A 24 -10.02 -7.61 4.25
CA TYR A 24 -9.88 -6.18 4.51
C TYR A 24 -8.79 -5.53 3.63
N THR A 25 -7.64 -6.19 3.45
CA THR A 25 -6.58 -5.71 2.54
C THR A 25 -7.12 -5.51 1.12
N ILE A 26 -7.91 -6.48 0.62
CA ILE A 26 -8.52 -6.44 -0.71
C ILE A 26 -9.59 -5.34 -0.79
N ALA A 27 -10.45 -5.22 0.23
CA ALA A 27 -11.50 -4.22 0.29
C ALA A 27 -10.96 -2.78 0.31
N GLU A 28 -9.77 -2.58 0.86
CA GLU A 28 -9.08 -1.29 0.88
C GLU A 28 -8.32 -0.98 -0.42
N TYR A 29 -8.42 -1.80 -1.46
CA TYR A 29 -7.75 -1.54 -2.73
C TYR A 29 -8.08 -0.15 -3.30
N LYS A 30 -7.04 0.56 -3.72
CA LYS A 30 -7.11 1.84 -4.42
C LYS A 30 -6.45 1.70 -5.79
N ALA A 31 -7.14 2.12 -6.85
CA ALA A 31 -6.55 2.22 -8.19
C ALA A 31 -5.50 3.35 -8.25
N PRO A 32 -4.47 3.25 -9.12
CA PRO A 32 -3.42 4.27 -9.26
C PRO A 32 -3.94 5.51 -9.99
N THR A 33 -4.76 6.31 -9.32
CA THR A 33 -5.34 7.54 -9.89
C THR A 33 -4.41 8.72 -9.63
N SER A 34 -3.96 9.41 -10.68
CA SER A 34 -3.20 10.65 -10.55
C SER A 34 -4.12 11.84 -10.22
N ASP A 35 -3.58 12.87 -9.58
CA ASP A 35 -4.26 14.12 -9.27
C ASP A 35 -3.36 15.33 -9.65
N GLU A 36 -3.80 16.54 -9.33
CA GLU A 36 -3.09 17.78 -9.67
C GLU A 36 -1.75 17.97 -8.95
N LYS A 37 -1.44 17.13 -7.95
CA LYS A 37 -0.23 17.22 -7.14
C LYS A 37 0.72 16.06 -7.35
N VAL A 38 0.17 14.86 -7.57
CA VAL A 38 0.93 13.61 -7.59
C VAL A 38 0.48 12.73 -8.76
N ILE A 39 1.45 12.33 -9.58
CA ILE A 39 1.29 11.27 -10.57
C ILE A 39 1.45 9.93 -9.84
N VAL A 40 0.48 9.03 -10.03
CA VAL A 40 0.50 7.70 -9.42
C VAL A 40 0.53 6.65 -10.52
N THR A 41 1.49 5.72 -10.44
CA THR A 41 1.66 4.66 -11.43
C THR A 41 2.10 3.36 -10.76
N ASP A 42 1.55 2.25 -11.24
CA ASP A 42 1.97 0.90 -10.85
C ASP A 42 3.00 0.40 -11.85
N THR A 43 4.10 -0.15 -11.34
CA THR A 43 5.17 -0.72 -12.14
C THR A 43 5.87 -1.83 -11.37
N ASP A 44 6.95 -2.35 -11.92
CA ASP A 44 7.76 -3.40 -11.35
C ASP A 44 9.23 -2.99 -11.31
N PHE A 45 9.89 -3.21 -10.18
CA PHE A 45 11.34 -3.08 -10.04
C PHE A 45 11.94 -4.45 -9.74
N SER A 46 12.61 -5.05 -10.72
CA SER A 46 13.27 -6.37 -10.58
C SER A 46 12.33 -7.47 -10.08
N HIS A 47 11.15 -7.58 -10.68
CA HIS A 47 10.09 -8.52 -10.33
C HIS A 47 9.42 -8.28 -8.96
N VAL A 48 9.63 -7.11 -8.37
CA VAL A 48 8.89 -6.64 -7.20
C VAL A 48 7.89 -5.56 -7.64
N PRO A 49 6.57 -5.80 -7.50
CA PRO A 49 5.57 -4.79 -7.80
C PRO A 49 5.71 -3.60 -6.86
N VAL A 50 5.61 -2.39 -7.43
CA VAL A 50 5.67 -1.14 -6.69
C VAL A 50 4.61 -0.17 -7.19
N ARG A 51 4.12 0.68 -6.29
CA ARG A 51 3.38 1.88 -6.65
C ARG A 51 4.23 3.11 -6.44
N LEU A 52 4.39 3.90 -7.50
CA LEU A 52 5.14 5.13 -7.49
C LEU A 52 4.20 6.32 -7.29
N TYR A 53 4.64 7.25 -6.45
CA TYR A 53 4.01 8.56 -6.24
C TYR A 53 5.03 9.63 -6.60
N ILE A 54 4.78 10.36 -7.69
CA ILE A 54 5.73 11.31 -8.26
C ILE A 54 5.12 12.72 -8.13
N PRO A 55 5.72 13.64 -7.36
CA PRO A 55 5.17 14.98 -7.20
C PRO A 55 5.30 15.75 -8.51
N ILE A 56 4.27 16.49 -8.91
CA ILE A 56 4.23 17.19 -10.22
C ILE A 56 5.17 18.40 -10.26
N LYS A 57 5.52 18.99 -9.12
CA LYS A 57 6.37 20.18 -9.05
C LYS A 57 7.64 19.98 -9.90
N LYS A 58 7.77 20.81 -10.94
CA LYS A 58 8.93 20.83 -11.83
C LYS A 58 10.14 21.27 -11.03
N SER A 59 11.23 20.55 -11.21
CA SER A 59 12.52 20.88 -10.65
C SER A 59 13.58 20.38 -11.62
N ASP A 60 14.54 21.24 -11.93
CA ASP A 60 15.66 20.90 -12.83
C ASP A 60 16.73 20.03 -12.13
N VAL A 61 16.51 19.72 -10.84
CA VAL A 61 17.36 18.82 -10.06
C VAL A 61 16.71 17.45 -9.88
N LEU A 62 17.55 16.43 -9.70
CA LEU A 62 17.09 15.08 -9.39
C LEU A 62 16.19 15.08 -8.15
N LYS A 63 15.07 14.36 -8.24
CA LYS A 63 14.14 14.21 -7.12
C LYS A 63 14.69 13.22 -6.11
N ARG A 64 14.51 13.53 -4.82
CA ARG A 64 14.75 12.58 -3.72
C ARG A 64 13.77 11.43 -3.82
N ALA A 65 14.15 10.27 -3.29
CA ALA A 65 13.29 9.09 -3.20
C ALA A 65 13.04 8.70 -1.73
N VAL A 66 11.86 8.16 -1.47
CA VAL A 66 11.47 7.51 -0.21
C VAL A 66 10.99 6.11 -0.55
N ILE A 67 11.56 5.09 0.08
CA ILE A 67 11.07 3.72 -0.01
C ILE A 67 10.08 3.50 1.13
N PHE A 68 8.83 3.21 0.81
CA PHE A 68 7.78 2.92 1.77
C PHE A 68 7.51 1.42 1.82
N ILE A 69 7.70 0.84 3.01
CA ILE A 69 7.42 -0.56 3.29
C ILE A 69 6.18 -0.58 4.19
N HIS A 70 5.08 -1.10 3.66
CA HIS A 70 3.81 -1.09 4.39
C HIS A 70 3.84 -2.02 5.62
N GLY A 71 2.97 -1.74 6.58
CA GLY A 71 2.78 -2.58 7.76
C GLY A 71 1.97 -3.85 7.46
N GLY A 72 1.40 -4.48 8.49
CA GLY A 72 0.62 -5.71 8.35
C GLY A 72 1.34 -6.97 8.84
N GLY A 73 2.36 -6.79 9.69
CA GLY A 73 3.01 -7.90 10.41
C GLY A 73 3.61 -8.96 9.49
N TRP A 74 3.99 -8.58 8.27
CA TRP A 74 4.55 -9.47 7.23
C TRP A 74 3.56 -10.51 6.66
N CYS A 75 2.29 -10.48 7.06
CA CYS A 75 1.29 -11.49 6.69
C CYS A 75 0.05 -10.91 6.00
N MET A 76 -0.11 -9.59 5.98
CA MET A 76 -1.23 -8.89 5.34
C MET A 76 -0.80 -7.50 4.85
N GLY A 77 -1.68 -6.83 4.13
CA GLY A 77 -1.45 -5.49 3.57
C GLY A 77 -1.01 -5.50 2.10
N SER A 78 -1.01 -4.33 1.48
CA SER A 78 -0.51 -4.14 0.12
C SER A 78 -0.10 -2.68 -0.09
N ALA A 79 0.86 -2.44 -0.98
CA ALA A 79 1.19 -1.11 -1.48
C ALA A 79 0.00 -0.35 -2.09
N THR A 80 -1.06 -1.08 -2.45
CA THR A 80 -2.26 -0.53 -3.12
C THR A 80 -3.40 -0.17 -2.17
N MET A 81 -3.24 -0.36 -0.85
CA MET A 81 -4.30 -0.02 0.11
C MET A 81 -4.51 1.49 0.22
N LYS A 82 -5.77 1.91 0.38
CA LYS A 82 -6.19 3.31 0.47
C LYS A 82 -5.49 4.09 1.58
N SER A 83 -5.31 3.50 2.76
CA SER A 83 -4.60 4.15 3.89
C SER A 83 -3.13 4.46 3.56
N TYR A 84 -2.45 3.52 2.91
CA TYR A 84 -1.06 3.68 2.46
C TYR A 84 -0.95 4.59 1.23
N ASP A 85 -1.96 4.61 0.36
CA ASP A 85 -2.06 5.58 -0.74
C ASP A 85 -2.15 7.02 -0.22
N LEU A 86 -3.02 7.29 0.75
CA LEU A 86 -3.13 8.61 1.38
C LEU A 86 -1.82 9.05 2.02
N LEU A 87 -1.17 8.16 2.78
CA LEU A 87 0.12 8.44 3.42
C LEU A 87 1.24 8.71 2.40
N SER A 88 1.29 7.94 1.32
CA SER A 88 2.31 8.06 0.28
C SER A 88 2.15 9.34 -0.53
N ARG A 89 0.91 9.73 -0.88
CA ARG A 89 0.62 11.04 -1.50
C ARG A 89 1.05 12.19 -0.61
N TRP A 90 0.65 12.16 0.66
CA TRP A 90 0.99 13.20 1.63
C TRP A 90 2.52 13.34 1.79
N THR A 91 3.23 12.22 1.87
CA THR A 91 4.69 12.17 1.96
C THR A 91 5.35 12.73 0.68
N SER A 92 4.88 12.29 -0.49
CA SER A 92 5.37 12.75 -1.80
C SER A 92 5.23 14.26 -1.97
N GLU A 93 4.03 14.79 -1.67
CA GLU A 93 3.74 16.22 -1.77
C GLU A 93 4.61 17.03 -0.79
N ARG A 94 4.64 16.63 0.49
CA ARG A 94 5.26 17.42 1.55
C ARG A 94 6.78 17.43 1.47
N LEU A 95 7.39 16.34 1.01
CA LEU A 95 8.85 16.24 0.85
C LEU A 95 9.32 16.61 -0.56
N SER A 96 8.39 16.79 -1.51
CA SER A 96 8.71 16.90 -2.94
C SER A 96 9.64 15.77 -3.38
N ALA A 97 9.33 14.54 -2.96
CA ALA A 97 10.11 13.33 -3.19
C ALA A 97 9.25 12.27 -3.89
N VAL A 98 9.88 11.43 -4.71
CA VAL A 98 9.22 10.24 -5.25
C VAL A 98 9.05 9.23 -4.12
N VAL A 99 7.84 8.74 -3.89
CA VAL A 99 7.61 7.62 -2.96
C VAL A 99 7.47 6.34 -3.76
N VAL A 100 8.26 5.33 -3.40
CA VAL A 100 8.23 3.97 -3.93
C VAL A 100 7.56 3.09 -2.87
N SER A 101 6.27 2.84 -3.01
CA SER A 101 5.52 1.94 -2.13
C SER A 101 5.69 0.50 -2.61
N VAL A 102 6.28 -0.36 -1.79
CA VAL A 102 6.72 -1.70 -2.19
C VAL A 102 5.66 -2.74 -1.83
N ASP A 103 5.18 -3.51 -2.82
CA ASP A 103 4.25 -4.62 -2.62
C ASP A 103 5.06 -5.91 -2.42
N TYR A 104 5.66 -6.02 -1.23
CA TYR A 104 6.58 -7.11 -0.93
C TYR A 104 5.84 -8.42 -0.67
N ARG A 105 6.58 -9.53 -0.79
CA ARG A 105 6.05 -10.89 -0.55
C ARG A 105 5.62 -11.07 0.91
N LEU A 106 4.46 -11.67 1.12
CA LEU A 106 3.89 -11.92 2.45
C LEU A 106 3.98 -13.39 2.85
N ALA A 107 4.25 -13.62 4.13
CA ALA A 107 4.05 -14.91 4.77
C ALA A 107 2.54 -15.25 4.85
N PRO A 108 2.17 -16.53 4.95
CA PRO A 108 3.04 -17.71 4.92
C PRO A 108 3.34 -18.20 3.49
N LYS A 109 2.83 -17.52 2.46
CA LYS A 109 2.86 -18.02 1.08
C LYS A 109 4.28 -18.05 0.50
N TYR A 110 5.13 -17.11 0.89
CA TYR A 110 6.52 -16.95 0.46
C TYR A 110 7.46 -17.00 1.65
#